data_AF-H9WV43-F1
#
_entry.id   AF-H9WV43-F1
#
_cell.length_a   1.000
_cell.length_b   1.000
_cell.length_c   1.000
_cell.angle_alpha   90.00
_cell.angle_beta   90.00
_cell.angle_gamma   90.00
#
_symmetry.space_group_name_H-M   'P 1'
#
loop_
_entity.id
_entity.type
_entity.pdbx_description
1 polymer ?
#
loop_
_entity_poly.entity_id
_entity_poly.type
_entity_poly.pdbx_seq_one_letter_code
_entity_poly.pdbx_strand_id
1 'polypeptide(L)'
;MNSEGLVNFNGDGSLVQGSSSSNGRESREPSTVPSRYESQKRRDWNTFGQYLKNHRPPLALSRCSGAHVLEFLRYLDQFGKTKVHNPPCPFFGHPHPPAPCPCPLKQAWGSLDALIGRLRAAYEEHGGQPESNP
;
A
#
# COMPACT_ATOMS: atom_id res chain seq x y z
N MET A 1 -12.72 28.51 -8.40
CA MET A 1 -13.44 27.26 -8.71
C MET A 1 -12.49 26.40 -9.54
N ASN A 2 -11.60 25.65 -8.88
CA ASN A 2 -11.68 24.21 -8.60
C ASN A 2 -11.43 23.40 -9.89
N SER A 3 -10.21 22.87 -10.06
CA SER A 3 -9.87 21.43 -9.96
C SER A 3 -10.22 20.69 -11.27
N GLU A 4 -9.35 19.91 -11.92
CA GLU A 4 -8.72 18.71 -11.39
C GLU A 4 -7.40 18.39 -12.09
N GLY A 5 -6.40 18.03 -11.29
CA GLY A 5 -5.13 17.47 -11.76
C GLY A 5 -5.26 15.98 -12.03
N LEU A 6 -4.95 15.58 -13.26
CA LEU A 6 -4.70 14.20 -13.64
C LEU A 6 -3.31 13.79 -13.14
N VAL A 7 -3.25 12.97 -12.09
CA VAL A 7 -2.04 12.24 -11.72
C VAL A 7 -2.09 10.84 -12.32
N ASN A 8 -1.43 10.67 -13.47
CA ASN A 8 -1.16 9.37 -14.08
C ASN A 8 0.05 8.71 -13.39
N PHE A 9 -0.04 7.42 -13.09
CA PHE A 9 1.10 6.62 -12.63
C PHE A 9 1.35 5.38 -13.52
N ASN A 10 2.49 5.45 -14.22
CA ASN A 10 3.47 4.43 -14.64
C ASN A 10 3.23 3.48 -15.84
N GLY A 11 4.22 3.48 -16.76
CA GLY A 11 4.61 2.28 -17.55
C GLY A 11 5.40 2.51 -18.86
N ASP A 12 6.74 2.53 -18.78
CA ASP A 12 7.82 2.01 -19.69
C ASP A 12 7.90 2.29 -21.23
N GLY A 13 9.12 2.60 -21.74
CA GLY A 13 9.54 2.29 -23.13
C GLY A 13 10.37 3.30 -23.97
N SER A 14 11.69 3.35 -23.75
CA SER A 14 12.84 3.43 -24.73
C SER A 14 13.10 4.55 -25.80
N LEU A 15 14.34 5.08 -25.75
CA LEU A 15 15.31 5.51 -26.82
C LEU A 15 15.16 6.84 -27.63
N VAL A 16 16.03 7.87 -27.38
CA VAL A 16 17.23 8.30 -28.18
C VAL A 16 17.91 9.62 -27.69
N GLN A 17 19.24 9.52 -27.48
CA GLN A 17 20.39 10.42 -27.78
C GLN A 17 20.52 11.92 -27.35
N GLY A 18 21.60 12.20 -26.58
CA GLY A 18 22.69 13.12 -27.00
C GLY A 18 22.84 14.49 -26.30
N SER A 19 23.92 14.68 -25.52
CA SER A 19 24.91 15.78 -25.64
C SER A 19 25.85 15.87 -24.42
N SER A 20 27.12 16.16 -24.69
CA SER A 20 28.26 16.27 -23.77
C SER A 20 28.53 17.71 -23.30
N SER A 21 28.97 17.91 -22.05
CA SER A 21 30.20 18.65 -21.64
C SER A 21 30.17 19.28 -20.22
N SER A 22 31.15 18.86 -19.40
CA SER A 22 32.02 19.57 -18.44
C SER A 22 31.52 20.37 -17.21
N ASN A 23 32.16 20.02 -16.09
CA ASN A 23 32.64 20.79 -14.92
C ASN A 23 31.68 21.21 -13.78
N GLY A 24 32.00 20.67 -12.58
CA GLY A 24 31.53 21.16 -11.28
C GLY A 24 31.68 20.07 -10.21
N ARG A 25 32.85 19.99 -9.55
CA ARG A 25 33.03 19.16 -8.34
C ARG A 25 32.40 19.90 -7.17
N GLU A 26 31.11 19.68 -6.95
CA GLU A 26 30.43 20.04 -5.71
C GLU A 26 30.05 18.73 -5.01
N SER A 27 30.54 18.54 -3.80
CA SER A 27 30.25 17.41 -2.94
C SER A 27 28.78 17.43 -2.55
N ARG A 28 27.92 16.90 -3.43
CA ARG A 28 26.53 16.57 -3.11
C ARG A 28 26.53 15.32 -2.25
N GLU A 29 26.25 15.49 -0.96
CA GLU A 29 25.76 14.42 -0.10
C GLU A 29 24.71 13.61 -0.89
N PRO A 30 24.87 12.28 -1.06
CA PRO A 30 23.83 11.50 -1.69
C PRO A 30 22.63 11.54 -0.75
N SER A 31 21.59 12.29 -1.11
CA SER A 31 20.26 12.06 -0.57
C SER A 31 19.88 10.65 -0.99
N THR A 32 20.16 9.69 -0.12
CA THR A 32 19.94 8.28 -0.37
C THR A 32 18.44 8.09 -0.55
N VAL A 33 18.02 7.84 -1.79
CA VAL A 33 16.65 7.47 -2.09
C VAL A 33 16.33 6.28 -1.19
N PRO A 34 15.30 6.36 -0.32
CA PRO A 34 14.99 5.26 0.57
C PRO A 34 14.71 4.01 -0.28
N SER A 35 15.24 2.87 0.16
CA SER A 35 15.00 1.58 -0.48
C SER A 35 13.52 1.40 -0.82
N ARG A 36 13.23 0.67 -1.90
CA ARG A 36 11.84 0.34 -2.29
C ARG A 36 11.04 -0.18 -1.09
N TYR A 37 11.67 -1.00 -0.26
CA TYR A 37 11.08 -1.53 0.97
C TYR A 37 10.71 -0.42 1.95
N GLU A 38 11.64 0.48 2.26
CA GLU A 38 11.44 1.61 3.18
C GLU A 38 10.34 2.57 2.70
N SER A 39 10.33 2.88 1.41
CA SER A 39 9.28 3.68 0.79
C SER A 39 7.91 3.03 0.93
N GLN A 40 7.82 1.70 0.77
CA GLN A 40 6.56 0.97 0.92
C GLN A 40 6.11 0.92 2.39
N LYS A 41 7.03 0.60 3.31
CA LYS A 41 6.77 0.56 4.75
C LYS A 41 6.23 1.89 5.25
N ARG A 42 6.85 3.00 4.84
CA ARG A 42 6.40 4.35 5.20
C ARG A 42 5.00 4.66 4.66
N ARG A 43 4.68 4.26 3.42
CA ARG A 43 3.32 4.45 2.86
C ARG A 43 2.29 3.65 3.66
N ASP A 44 2.58 2.38 3.90
CA ASP A 44 1.66 1.49 4.60
C ASP A 44 1.40 1.96 6.03
N TRP A 45 2.46 2.37 6.74
CA TRP A 45 2.35 2.96 8.07
C TRP A 45 1.51 4.23 8.08
N ASN A 46 1.73 5.14 7.12
CA ASN A 46 0.94 6.36 7.00
C ASN A 46 -0.54 6.05 6.71
N THR A 47 -0.82 5.09 5.83
CA THR A 47 -2.18 4.64 5.53
C THR A 47 -2.86 4.06 6.76
N PHE A 48 -2.15 3.22 7.53
CA PHE A 48 -2.67 2.67 8.78
C PHE A 48 -2.93 3.76 9.84
N GLY A 49 -1.99 4.68 10.02
CA GLY A 49 -2.16 5.81 10.93
C GLY A 49 -3.33 6.72 10.54
N GLN A 50 -3.56 6.93 9.25
CA GLN A 50 -4.74 7.66 8.76
C GLN A 50 -6.04 6.89 9.03
N TYR A 51 -6.04 5.57 8.82
CA TYR A 51 -7.18 4.72 9.15
C TYR A 51 -7.57 4.85 10.62
N LEU A 52 -6.61 4.77 11.56
CA LEU A 52 -6.88 4.94 13.00
C LEU A 52 -7.43 6.33 13.35
N LYS A 53 -6.92 7.39 12.72
CA LYS A 53 -7.41 8.77 12.92
C LYS A 53 -8.84 8.97 12.40
N ASN A 54 -9.18 8.30 11.30
CA ASN A 54 -10.49 8.40 10.66
C ASN A 54 -11.55 7.49 11.31
N HIS A 55 -11.13 6.53 12.13
CA HIS A 55 -12.02 5.71 12.94
C HIS A 55 -12.93 6.60 13.81
N ARG A 56 -14.16 6.15 14.07
CA ARG A 56 -15.11 6.89 14.92
C ARG A 56 -15.54 6.02 16.10
N PRO A 57 -15.07 6.31 17.34
CA PRO A 57 -14.21 7.43 17.75
C PRO A 57 -12.74 7.27 17.27
N PRO A 58 -11.97 8.36 17.14
CA PRO A 58 -10.56 8.28 16.73
C PRO A 58 -9.76 7.36 17.67
N LEU A 59 -8.96 6.47 17.08
CA LEU A 59 -8.17 5.50 17.82
C LEU A 59 -6.73 5.98 17.95
N ALA A 60 -6.25 6.05 19.19
CA ALA A 60 -4.82 6.15 19.45
C ALA A 60 -4.18 4.76 19.25
N LEU A 61 -2.93 4.73 18.77
CA LEU A 61 -2.20 3.48 18.55
C LEU A 61 -2.08 2.64 19.83
N SER A 62 -1.95 3.26 21.01
CA SER A 62 -1.92 2.58 22.31
C SER A 62 -3.21 1.86 22.69
N ARG A 63 -4.34 2.21 22.03
CA ARG A 63 -5.65 1.58 22.20
C ARG A 63 -6.03 0.71 21.00
N CYS A 64 -5.15 0.64 19.99
CA CYS A 64 -5.30 -0.28 18.88
C CYS A 64 -5.12 -1.71 19.40
N SER A 65 -5.86 -2.63 18.80
CA SER A 65 -5.81 -4.06 19.11
C SER A 65 -5.90 -4.84 17.81
N GLY A 66 -5.61 -6.13 17.84
CA GLY A 66 -5.72 -7.01 16.67
C GLY A 66 -7.08 -6.94 15.97
N ALA A 67 -8.17 -6.64 16.68
CA ALA A 67 -9.48 -6.45 16.07
C ALA A 67 -9.49 -5.29 15.06
N HIS A 68 -8.88 -4.15 15.44
CA HIS A 68 -8.76 -2.97 14.57
C HIS A 68 -7.79 -3.22 13.42
N VAL A 69 -6.75 -4.02 13.63
CA VAL A 69 -5.86 -4.47 12.55
C VAL A 69 -6.63 -5.32 11.54
N LEU A 70 -7.41 -6.30 12.00
CA LEU A 70 -8.24 -7.13 11.13
C LEU A 70 -9.30 -6.30 10.37
N GLU A 71 -9.88 -5.29 11.00
CA GLU A 71 -10.79 -4.37 10.33
C GLU A 71 -10.06 -3.53 9.26
N PHE A 72 -8.86 -3.02 9.56
CA PHE A 72 -8.03 -2.36 8.56
C PHE A 72 -7.73 -3.26 7.37
N LEU A 73 -7.37 -4.53 7.58
CA LEU A 73 -7.12 -5.47 6.48
C LEU A 73 -8.39 -5.70 5.64
N ARG A 74 -9.57 -5.76 6.25
CA ARG A 74 -10.85 -5.83 5.52
C ARG A 74 -11.16 -4.55 4.75
N TYR A 75 -10.81 -3.39 5.31
CA TYR A 75 -10.93 -2.12 4.60
C TYR A 75 -10.07 -2.10 3.32
N LEU A 76 -8.88 -2.72 3.33
CA LEU A 76 -8.01 -2.80 2.15
C LEU A 76 -8.58 -3.66 1.01
N ASP A 77 -9.53 -4.57 1.28
CA ASP A 77 -10.18 -5.35 0.22
C ASP A 77 -10.94 -4.45 -0.77
N GLN A 78 -11.37 -3.26 -0.36
CA GLN A 78 -12.03 -2.28 -1.25
C GLN A 78 -11.11 -1.81 -2.40
N PHE A 79 -9.80 -1.89 -2.19
CA PHE A 79 -8.77 -1.55 -3.17
C PHE A 79 -8.06 -2.81 -3.70
N GLY A 80 -8.64 -3.99 -3.44
CA GLY A 80 -8.20 -5.27 -3.92
C GLY A 80 -8.17 -5.34 -5.45
N LYS A 81 -7.27 -6.16 -5.98
CA LYS A 81 -7.21 -6.46 -7.43
C LYS A 81 -7.63 -7.88 -7.77
N THR A 82 -7.75 -8.75 -6.76
CA THR A 82 -8.11 -10.14 -6.96
C THR A 82 -9.62 -10.30 -6.86
N LYS A 83 -10.25 -10.77 -7.93
CA LYS A 83 -11.68 -11.11 -7.93
C LYS A 83 -11.85 -12.47 -7.25
N VAL A 84 -12.67 -12.53 -6.20
CA VAL A 84 -12.96 -13.79 -5.48
C VAL A 84 -14.37 -14.23 -5.80
N HIS A 85 -14.51 -15.25 -6.65
CA HIS A 85 -15.81 -15.77 -7.06
C HIS A 85 -16.43 -16.64 -5.98
N ASN A 86 -17.70 -16.38 -5.66
CA ASN A 86 -18.48 -17.28 -4.82
C ASN A 86 -19.00 -18.46 -5.66
N PRO A 87 -19.23 -19.66 -5.08
CA PRO A 87 -19.76 -20.82 -5.81
C PRO A 87 -20.99 -20.58 -6.69
N PRO A 88 -22.01 -19.78 -6.28
CA PRO A 88 -23.17 -19.47 -7.15
C PRO A 88 -22.87 -18.48 -8.29
N CYS A 89 -21.65 -17.94 -8.39
CA CYS A 89 -21.28 -17.04 -9.47
C CYS A 89 -21.26 -17.82 -10.81
N PRO A 90 -21.93 -17.33 -11.87
CA PRO A 90 -21.94 -18.01 -13.17
C PRO A 90 -20.53 -18.13 -13.79
N PHE A 91 -19.60 -17.27 -13.37
CA PHE A 91 -18.19 -17.31 -13.80
C PHE A 91 -17.26 -18.04 -12.84
N PHE A 92 -17.75 -18.75 -11.83
CA PHE A 92 -16.89 -19.53 -10.94
C PHE A 92 -16.05 -20.53 -11.76
N GLY A 93 -14.75 -20.60 -11.50
CA GLY A 93 -13.80 -21.46 -12.23
C GLY A 93 -13.39 -20.97 -13.63
N HIS A 94 -13.91 -19.83 -14.13
CA HIS A 94 -13.55 -19.32 -15.45
C HIS A 94 -12.37 -18.33 -15.37
N PRO A 95 -11.20 -18.63 -15.97
CA PRO A 95 -10.02 -17.77 -15.87
C PRO A 95 -10.14 -16.45 -16.64
N HIS A 96 -10.98 -16.41 -17.68
CA HIS A 96 -11.22 -15.21 -18.49
C HIS A 96 -12.74 -15.02 -18.70
N PRO A 97 -13.45 -14.47 -17.69
CA PRO A 97 -14.90 -14.34 -17.76
C PRO A 97 -15.32 -13.36 -18.87
N PRO A 98 -16.35 -13.69 -19.67
CA PRO A 98 -16.76 -12.87 -20.81
C PRO A 98 -17.49 -11.57 -20.41
N ALA A 99 -17.87 -11.42 -19.14
CA ALA A 99 -18.54 -10.25 -18.60
C ALA A 99 -18.18 -10.03 -17.11
N PRO A 100 -18.33 -8.81 -16.57
CA PRO A 100 -18.10 -8.53 -15.16
C PRO A 100 -19.14 -9.21 -14.25
N CYS A 101 -18.77 -9.46 -12.99
CA CYS A 101 -19.69 -10.00 -11.96
C CYS A 101 -19.62 -9.19 -10.66
N PRO A 102 -20.67 -9.30 -9.82
CA PRO A 102 -20.73 -8.61 -8.53
C PRO A 102 -19.83 -9.22 -7.45
N CYS A 103 -19.02 -10.24 -7.78
CA CYS A 103 -18.11 -10.85 -6.82
C CYS A 103 -17.12 -9.80 -6.28
N PRO A 104 -16.80 -9.86 -4.98
CA PRO A 104 -15.96 -8.86 -4.34
C PRO A 104 -14.53 -8.91 -4.89
N LEU A 105 -13.89 -7.75 -4.91
CA LEU A 105 -12.43 -7.67 -5.00
C LEU A 105 -11.85 -7.83 -3.60
N LYS A 106 -10.71 -8.49 -3.50
CA LYS A 106 -9.96 -8.69 -2.26
C LYS A 106 -8.47 -8.50 -2.50
N GLN A 107 -7.74 -8.24 -1.42
CA GLN A 107 -6.28 -8.32 -1.43
C GLN A 107 -5.85 -9.79 -1.52
N ALA A 108 -4.73 -10.02 -2.20
CA ALA A 108 -4.09 -11.33 -2.18
C ALA A 108 -3.41 -11.57 -0.83
N TRP A 109 -3.45 -12.82 -0.36
CA TRP A 109 -2.82 -13.22 0.91
C TRP A 109 -1.35 -12.80 1.02
N GLY A 110 -0.55 -13.02 -0.02
CA GLY A 110 0.86 -12.62 -0.02
C GLY A 110 1.08 -11.11 0.08
N SER A 111 0.13 -10.29 -0.43
CA SER A 111 0.20 -8.83 -0.27
C SER A 111 -0.12 -8.39 1.16
N LEU A 112 -1.10 -9.03 1.80
CA LEU A 112 -1.45 -8.76 3.20
C LEU A 112 -0.34 -9.21 4.15
N ASP A 113 0.25 -10.38 3.93
CA ASP A 113 1.37 -10.89 4.74
C ASP A 113 2.57 -9.92 4.71
N ALA A 114 2.97 -9.51 3.50
CA ALA A 114 4.05 -8.54 3.33
C ALA A 114 3.73 -7.18 3.96
N LEU A 115 2.46 -6.74 3.92
CA LEU A 115 2.00 -5.53 4.61
C LEU A 115 2.13 -5.65 6.13
N ILE A 116 1.66 -6.76 6.70
CA ILE A 116 1.73 -7.02 8.15
C ILE A 116 3.19 -6.99 8.62
N GLY A 117 4.10 -7.65 7.89
CA GLY A 117 5.53 -7.63 8.20
C GLY A 117 6.11 -6.21 8.22
N ARG A 118 5.71 -5.37 7.25
CA ARG A 118 6.14 -3.96 7.21
C ARG A 118 5.54 -3.12 8.34
N LEU A 119 4.26 -3.31 8.68
CA LEU A 119 3.63 -2.60 9.79
C LEU A 119 4.27 -2.98 11.14
N ARG A 120 4.62 -4.25 11.34
CA ARG A 120 5.37 -4.70 12.52
C ARG A 120 6.72 -3.99 12.64
N ALA A 121 7.50 -3.97 11.56
CA ALA A 121 8.78 -3.27 11.53
C ALA A 121 8.62 -1.74 11.76
N ALA A 122 7.59 -1.13 11.16
CA ALA A 122 7.31 0.29 11.36
C ALA A 122 6.92 0.60 12.81
N TYR A 123 6.14 -0.27 13.46
CA TYR A 123 5.74 -0.10 14.84
C TYR A 123 6.95 -0.04 15.79
N GLU A 124 7.91 -0.93 15.61
CA GLU A 124 9.15 -0.97 16.39
C GLU A 124 10.01 0.30 16.17
N GLU A 125 10.15 0.75 14.92
CA GLU A 125 10.88 1.99 14.59
C GLU A 125 10.22 3.26 15.14
N HIS A 126 8.91 3.23 15.35
CA HIS A 126 8.16 4.31 15.99
C HIS A 126 8.10 4.20 17.52
N GLY A 127 8.98 3.38 18.12
CA GLY A 127 9.16 3.25 19.58
C GLY A 127 8.22 2.26 20.25
N GLY A 128 7.46 1.50 19.48
CA GLY A 128 6.59 0.43 19.97
C GLY A 128 7.39 -0.79 20.43
N GLN A 129 6.97 -1.42 21.52
CA GLN A 129 7.59 -2.66 22.01
C GLN A 129 6.98 -3.88 21.32
N PRO A 130 7.76 -4.86 20.84
CA PRO A 130 7.25 -6.05 20.16
C PRO A 130 6.14 -6.78 20.93
N GLU A 131 6.20 -6.78 22.26
CA GLU A 131 5.26 -7.44 23.17
C GLU A 131 3.90 -6.72 23.25
N SER A 132 3.87 -5.42 22.93
CA SER A 132 2.67 -4.58 22.90
C SER A 132 2.16 -4.35 21.48
N ASN A 133 2.72 -5.03 20.49
CA ASN A 133 2.31 -4.91 19.11
C ASN A 133 0.91 -5.53 18.93
N PRO A 134 -0.10 -4.74 18.50
CA PRO A 134 -1.50 -5.15 18.50
C PRO A 134 -1.84 -6.36 17.61
#